data_AF-A0A3A3GTJ3-F1
#
_entry.id   AF-A0A3A3GTJ3-F1
#
_cell.length_a   1.000
_cell.length_b   1.000
_cell.length_c   1.000
_cell.angle_alpha   90.00
_cell.angle_beta   90.00
_cell.angle_gamma   90.00
#
_symmetry.space_group_name_H-M   'P 1'
#
loop_
_entity.id
_entity.type
_entity.pdbx_description
1 polymer ?
#
loop_
_entity_poly.entity_id
_entity_poly.type
_entity_poly.pdbx_seq_one_letter_code
_entity_poly.pdbx_strand_id
1 'polypeptide(L)'
;MKTEAKDKAAYLKLIKWTEAGQVNLEFKNGKDVVRLQFSLMSAENAKKYGKQKGYHFTAADEFDEETKKKYPQFVQNTLSWTDNQYQFLTFRRIRKIH
;
A
#
# COMPACT_ATOMS: atom_id res chain seq x y z
N MET A 1 -24.51 7.54 -20.89
CA MET A 1 -23.80 6.24 -20.91
C MET A 1 -23.04 6.08 -19.60
N LYS A 2 -23.53 5.24 -18.69
CA LYS A 2 -22.75 4.76 -17.54
C LYS A 2 -22.16 3.43 -17.98
N THR A 3 -20.88 3.43 -18.33
CA THR A 3 -20.17 2.21 -18.71
C THR A 3 -19.82 1.48 -17.42
N GLU A 4 -20.76 0.66 -16.93
CA GLU A 4 -20.49 -0.30 -15.88
C GLU A 4 -19.43 -1.28 -16.38
N ALA A 5 -18.34 -1.40 -15.61
CA ALA A 5 -17.17 -2.20 -15.92
C ALA A 5 -17.54 -3.69 -16.05
N LYS A 6 -17.94 -4.10 -17.25
CA LYS A 6 -17.95 -5.50 -17.65
C LYS A 6 -16.50 -5.93 -17.92
N ASP A 7 -16.15 -7.11 -17.42
CA ASP A 7 -14.98 -7.91 -17.84
C ASP A 7 -13.58 -7.64 -17.26
N LYS A 8 -13.47 -7.26 -15.98
CA LYS A 8 -12.22 -7.49 -15.23
C LYS A 8 -12.51 -7.99 -13.83
N ALA A 9 -12.69 -9.31 -13.69
CA ALA A 9 -12.64 -9.97 -12.41
C ALA A 9 -11.29 -9.65 -11.75
N ALA A 10 -11.27 -8.65 -10.88
CA ALA A 10 -10.11 -8.36 -10.05
C ALA A 10 -9.92 -9.60 -9.17
N TYR A 11 -8.91 -10.42 -9.49
CA TYR A 11 -8.57 -11.59 -8.69
C TYR A 11 -8.11 -11.09 -7.32
N LEU A 12 -9.01 -11.11 -6.35
CA LEU A 12 -8.69 -10.82 -4.96
C LEU A 12 -7.93 -12.02 -4.39
N LYS A 13 -6.61 -11.90 -4.24
CA LYS A 13 -5.82 -12.88 -3.49
C LYS A 13 -5.59 -12.34 -2.09
N LEU A 14 -6.24 -12.94 -1.09
CA LEU A 14 -5.94 -12.68 0.32
C LEU A 14 -4.54 -13.25 0.61
N ILE A 15 -3.60 -12.37 0.93
CA ILE A 15 -2.24 -12.76 1.31
C ILE A 15 -2.14 -12.61 2.82
N LYS A 16 -2.34 -13.75 3.52
CA LYS A 16 -2.05 -14.07 4.92
C LYS A 16 -2.37 -13.00 5.97
N TRP A 17 -3.14 -13.40 6.99
CA TRP A 17 -3.08 -12.76 8.30
C TRP A 17 -1.70 -13.05 8.91
N THR A 18 -0.89 -12.02 9.15
CA THR A 18 0.33 -12.21 9.97
C THR A 18 -0.05 -12.13 11.45
N GLU A 19 0.76 -12.72 12.32
CA GLU A 19 0.58 -12.68 13.79
C GLU A 19 0.46 -11.25 14.35
N ALA A 20 0.88 -10.23 13.57
CA ALA A 20 0.77 -8.81 13.89
C ALA A 20 -0.56 -8.15 13.46
N GLY A 21 -1.59 -8.93 13.10
CA GLY A 21 -2.89 -8.39 12.68
C GLY A 21 -2.85 -7.65 11.35
N GLN A 22 -1.90 -8.00 10.48
CA GLN A 22 -1.75 -7.40 9.16
C GLN A 22 -2.52 -8.20 8.10
N VAL A 23 -3.30 -7.51 7.28
CA VAL A 23 -3.98 -8.06 6.10
C VAL A 23 -3.35 -7.44 4.86
N ASN A 24 -2.94 -8.28 3.90
CA ASN A 24 -2.52 -7.81 2.58
C ASN A 24 -3.48 -8.34 1.51
N LEU A 25 -4.03 -7.44 0.71
CA LEU A 25 -4.85 -7.74 -0.45
C LEU A 25 -4.08 -7.35 -1.71
N GLU A 26 -3.93 -8.28 -2.65
CA GLU A 26 -3.33 -8.01 -3.95
C GLU A 26 -4.42 -8.00 -5.02
N PHE A 27 -4.54 -6.89 -5.74
CA PHE A 27 -5.44 -6.71 -6.86
C PHE A 27 -4.62 -6.71 -8.15
N LYS A 28 -4.98 -7.60 -9.08
CA LYS A 28 -4.32 -7.71 -10.39
C LYS A 28 -5.29 -7.33 -11.51
N ASN A 29 -4.81 -6.46 -12.39
CA ASN A 29 -5.49 -6.10 -13.63
C ASN A 29 -4.47 -6.22 -14.78
N GLY A 30 -4.46 -7.38 -15.44
CA GLY A 30 -3.45 -7.70 -16.45
C GLY A 30 -2.04 -7.70 -15.84
N LYS A 31 -1.17 -6.79 -16.33
CA LYS A 31 0.22 -6.62 -15.85
C LYS A 31 0.34 -5.64 -14.68
N ASP A 32 -0.75 -4.96 -14.31
CA ASP A 32 -0.76 -3.99 -13.23
C ASP A 32 -1.18 -4.64 -11.91
N VAL A 33 -0.44 -4.32 -10.86
CA VAL A 33 -0.64 -4.86 -9.51
C VAL A 33 -0.74 -3.72 -8.52
N VAL A 34 -1.83 -3.70 -7.77
CA VAL A 34 -2.02 -2.82 -6.60
C VAL A 34 -2.08 -3.70 -5.37
N ARG A 35 -1.34 -3.34 -4.32
CA ARG A 35 -1.41 -4.02 -3.03
C ARG A 35 -1.99 -3.08 -2.01
N LEU A 36 -3.03 -3.52 -1.30
CA LEU A 36 -3.54 -2.86 -0.11
C LEU A 36 -3.03 -3.63 1.10
N GLN A 37 -2.39 -2.94 2.01
CA GLN A 37 -1.99 -3.44 3.31
C GLN A 37 -2.77 -2.69 4.39
N PHE A 38 -3.24 -3.47 5.35
CA PHE A 38 -3.93 -3.01 6.54
C PHE A 38 -3.21 -3.61 7.74
N SER A 39 -2.99 -2.84 8.80
CA SER A 39 -2.43 -3.34 10.05
C SER A 39 -2.96 -2.57 11.26
N LEU A 40 -3.05 -3.26 12.39
CA LEU A 40 -3.17 -2.61 13.68
C LEU A 40 -1.82 -2.00 14.06
N MET A 41 -1.81 -0.71 14.39
CA MET A 41 -0.61 -0.05 14.89
C MET A 41 -0.34 -0.46 16.34
N SER A 42 0.93 -0.52 16.72
CA SER A 42 1.31 -0.58 18.15
C SER A 42 0.81 0.68 18.87
N ALA A 43 0.62 0.60 20.19
CA ALA A 43 0.18 1.75 20.99
C ALA A 43 1.10 2.98 20.85
N GLU A 44 2.41 2.76 20.68
CA GLU A 44 3.38 3.82 20.41
C GLU A 44 3.16 4.47 19.04
N ASN A 45 3.00 3.67 17.99
CA ASN A 45 2.75 4.17 16.64
C ASN A 45 1.38 4.84 16.52
N ALA A 46 0.36 4.34 17.20
CA ALA A 46 -0.96 4.98 17.25
C ALA A 46 -0.90 6.36 17.91
N LYS A 47 -0.09 6.54 18.96
CA LYS A 47 0.12 7.88 19.57
C LYS A 47 0.83 8.85 18.62
N LYS A 48 1.80 8.35 17.84
CA LYS A 48 2.64 9.18 16.94
C LYS A 48 1.94 9.51 15.63
N TYR A 49 1.30 8.53 15.00
CA TYR A 49 0.75 8.61 13.64
C TYR A 49 -0.77 8.52 13.57
N GLY A 50 -1.45 8.02 14.62
CA GLY A 50 -2.92 7.90 14.65
C GLY A 50 -3.65 9.26 14.69
N LYS A 51 -2.93 10.36 14.90
CA LYS A 51 -3.44 11.74 14.79
C LYS A 51 -3.24 12.35 13.40
N GLN A 52 -2.53 11.69 12.49
CA GLN A 52 -2.38 12.20 11.13
C GLN A 52 -3.74 12.18 10.45
N LYS A 53 -4.14 13.31 9.88
CA LYS A 53 -5.39 13.46 9.15
C LYS A 53 -5.12 13.47 7.66
N GLY A 54 -5.96 12.77 6.91
CA GLY A 54 -5.92 12.76 5.45
C GLY A 54 -4.97 11.72 4.86
N TYR A 55 -4.79 11.81 3.55
CA TYR A 55 -3.96 10.90 2.78
C TYR A 55 -2.55 11.45 2.61
N HIS A 56 -1.54 10.59 2.79
CA HIS A 56 -0.15 10.91 2.54
C HIS A 56 0.38 10.08 1.38
N PHE A 57 0.82 10.76 0.32
CA PHE A 57 1.42 10.14 -0.84
C PHE A 57 2.94 10.29 -0.78
N THR A 58 3.65 9.20 -1.02
CA THR A 58 5.11 9.16 -1.15
C THR A 58 5.43 8.51 -2.49
N ALA A 59 6.11 9.24 -3.36
CA ALA A 59 6.57 8.75 -4.64
C ALA A 59 7.86 7.93 -4.50
N ALA A 60 8.06 6.96 -5.39
CA ALA A 60 9.20 6.05 -5.31
C ALA A 60 10.56 6.74 -5.50
N ASP A 61 10.58 7.87 -6.20
CA ASP A 61 11.76 8.69 -6.45
C ASP A 61 12.15 9.56 -5.25
N GLU A 62 11.24 9.80 -4.30
CA GLU A 62 11.51 10.54 -3.06
C GLU A 62 12.39 9.76 -2.06
N PHE A 63 12.58 8.45 -2.27
CA PHE A 63 13.51 7.66 -1.46
C PHE A 63 14.96 8.01 -1.79
N ASP A 64 15.79 8.20 -0.77
CA ASP A 64 17.22 8.47 -0.95
C ASP A 64 17.97 7.24 -1.52
N GLU A 65 19.14 7.47 -2.11
CA GLU A 65 19.93 6.42 -2.77
C GLU A 65 20.40 5.31 -1.80
N GLU A 66 20.64 5.63 -0.53
CA GLU A 66 21.02 4.64 0.48
C GLU A 66 19.84 3.72 0.78
N THR A 67 18.65 4.28 0.99
CA THR A 67 17.40 3.53 1.18
C THR A 67 17.07 2.71 -0.05
N LYS A 68 17.21 3.28 -1.26
CA LYS A 68 17.00 2.53 -2.51
C LYS A 68 17.93 1.33 -2.64
N LYS A 69 19.19 1.46 -2.22
CA LYS A 69 20.18 0.39 -2.27
C LYS A 69 19.95 -0.68 -1.20
N LYS A 70 19.64 -0.26 0.03
CA LYS A 70 19.50 -1.16 1.18
C LYS A 70 18.16 -1.89 1.18
N TYR A 71 17.13 -1.24 0.66
CA TYR A 71 15.73 -1.62 0.81
C TYR A 71 14.94 -1.47 -0.51
N PRO A 72 15.43 -2.03 -1.63
CA PRO A 72 14.82 -1.83 -2.96
C PRO A 72 13.37 -2.31 -3.04
N GLN A 73 12.97 -3.28 -2.22
CA GLN A 73 11.59 -3.79 -2.14
C GLN A 73 10.59 -2.77 -1.59
N PHE A 74 11.05 -1.74 -0.89
CA PHE A 74 10.21 -0.69 -0.30
C PHE A 74 10.12 0.56 -1.20
N VAL A 75 10.94 0.64 -2.24
CA VAL A 75 10.96 1.74 -3.21
C VAL A 75 9.78 1.61 -4.17
N GLN A 76 8.64 2.19 -3.80
CA GLN A 76 7.42 2.17 -4.61
C GLN A 76 6.50 3.33 -4.22
N ASN A 77 5.60 3.71 -5.13
CA ASN A 77 4.58 4.69 -4.83
C ASN A 77 3.67 4.15 -3.74
N THR A 78 3.55 4.92 -2.67
CA THR A 78 2.77 4.55 -1.49
C THR A 78 1.78 5.65 -1.18
N LEU A 79 0.50 5.31 -1.08
CA LEU A 79 -0.51 6.18 -0.48
C LEU A 79 -0.92 5.56 0.85
N SER A 80 -0.75 6.32 1.93
CA SER A 80 -1.03 5.88 3.29
C SER A 80 -2.04 6.79 3.96
N TRP A 81 -2.80 6.24 4.88
CA TRP A 81 -3.62 6.99 5.82
C TRP A 81 -3.79 6.21 7.12
N THR A 82 -4.11 6.92 8.18
CA THR A 82 -4.43 6.33 9.47
C THR A 82 -5.88 6.63 9.81
N ASP A 83 -6.53 5.65 10.44
CA ASP A 83 -7.83 5.84 11.06
C ASP A 83 -7.77 5.24 12.46
N ASN A 84 -7.74 6.11 13.46
CA ASN A 84 -7.53 5.75 14.86
C ASN A 84 -6.24 4.91 15.07
N GLN A 85 -6.41 3.62 15.38
CA GLN A 85 -5.34 2.66 15.64
C GLN A 85 -4.94 1.84 14.41
N TYR A 86 -5.60 2.07 13.27
CA TYR A 86 -5.36 1.31 12.05
C TYR A 86 -4.53 2.12 11.06
N GLN A 87 -3.60 1.43 10.41
CA GLN A 87 -2.84 1.97 9.30
C GLN A 87 -3.26 1.27 8.02
N PHE A 88 -3.40 2.07 6.97
CA PHE A 88 -3.68 1.61 5.63
C PHE A 88 -2.59 2.10 4.68
N LEU A 89 -2.12 1.21 3.82
CA LEU A 89 -1.07 1.46 2.85
C LEU A 89 -1.49 0.87 1.52
N THR A 90 -1.50 1.67 0.48
CA THR A 90 -1.63 1.18 -0.90
C THR A 90 -0.30 1.34 -1.61
N PHE A 91 0.16 0.25 -2.21
CA PHE A 91 1.40 0.20 -2.94
C PHE A 91 1.11 0.01 -4.42
N ARG A 92 1.65 0.91 -5.24
CA ARG A 92 1.61 0.79 -6.69
C ARG A 92 3.04 0.65 -7.20
N ARG A 93 3.33 -0.51 -7.79
CA ARG A 93 4.64 -0.76 -8.39
C ARG A 93 4.76 0.07 -9.66
N ILE A 94 5.71 1.00 -9.70
CA ILE A 94 6.05 1.71 -10.95
C ILE A 94 6.85 0.73 -11.81
N ARG A 95 6.49 0.55 -13.08
CA ARG A 95 7.36 -0.15 -14.03
C ARG A 95 8.50 0.79 -14.41
N LYS A 96 9.74 0.31 -14.37
CA LYS A 96 10.80 0.93 -15.17
C LYS A 96 10.39 0.81 -16.63
N ILE A 97 10.06 1.93 -17.25
CA ILE A 97 9.97 2.04 -18.70
C ILE A 97 11.40 1.80 -19.20
N HIS A 98 11.61 0.70 -19.92
CA HIS A 98 12.88 0.41 -20.62
C HIS A 98 12.79 0.99 -22.02
#